data_AF-A0A833LKB5-F1
#
_entry.id   AF-A0A833LKB5-F1
#
_cell.length_a   1.000
_cell.length_b   1.000
_cell.length_c   1.000
_cell.angle_alpha   90.00
_cell.angle_beta   90.00
_cell.angle_gamma   90.00
#
_symmetry.space_group_name_H-M   'P 1'
#
loop_
_entity.id
_entity.type
_entity.pdbx_description
1 polymer ?
#
loop_
_entity_poly.entity_id
_entity_poly.type
_entity_poly.pdbx_seq_one_letter_code
_entity_poly.pdbx_strand_id
1 'polypeptide(L)'
;MKTIFTSWQAWAPLPASFAALNAIFAKVGAENVSSDFATFIRTVVILAVTAGIVFATGQFHALGTVSGRTHLFLVHSGLATGASWLCCFRALKLGNAARVAPRRWERGPCHADAVFRCEVARMSNGMAVARIRSRAEFAADRLVHIVGLAVGGAGVIVLSAIAALHGRWPELITVGAYSVGLIAMLSFSAAYNLAVQSRHRDLLRRFDHAGIFIMIAGTYTPFTVLGLSGGRAIGMTTAAWAIAALGILLKMTLPQRRREGLSIALYLAFGWMGLIVIGPLLASVGLAILVVIAAGGVVYSLGVIFHAWKGLPYQNAIWHGFVLAAAGIHYGAIMGVVVGSG
;
A
#
# COMPACT_ATOMS: atom_id res chain seq x y z
N MET A 1 11.77 16.69 17.37
CA MET A 1 10.45 16.54 16.69
C MET A 1 10.38 17.10 15.26
N LYS A 2 10.95 18.28 14.92
CA LYS A 2 10.98 18.77 13.52
C LYS A 2 11.76 17.86 12.54
N THR A 3 12.69 17.07 13.04
CA THR A 3 13.73 16.38 12.26
C THR A 3 13.27 15.17 11.45
N ILE A 4 12.23 14.43 11.85
CA ILE A 4 11.84 13.18 11.18
C ILE A 4 11.02 13.45 9.91
N PHE A 5 10.13 14.45 9.92
CA PHE A 5 9.37 14.84 8.74
C PHE A 5 10.17 15.70 7.75
N THR A 6 11.28 16.29 8.20
CA THR A 6 12.25 16.97 7.34
C THR A 6 13.37 16.05 6.86
N SER A 7 13.48 14.81 7.37
CA SER A 7 14.50 13.88 6.90
C SER A 7 14.06 13.25 5.59
N TRP A 8 14.88 13.40 4.56
CA TRP A 8 14.65 12.81 3.24
C TRP A 8 14.48 11.29 3.32
N GLN A 9 15.01 10.65 4.35
CA GLN A 9 14.94 9.21 4.61
C GLN A 9 13.50 8.72 4.85
N ALA A 10 12.66 9.53 5.50
CA ALA A 10 11.25 9.18 5.72
C ALA A 10 10.43 9.25 4.40
N TRP A 11 10.81 10.13 3.49
CA TRP A 11 10.14 10.31 2.19
C TRP A 11 10.72 9.40 1.10
N ALA A 12 11.98 8.98 1.21
CA ALA A 12 12.69 8.18 0.21
C ALA A 12 11.99 6.88 -0.25
N PRO A 13 11.29 6.10 0.61
CA PRO A 13 10.64 4.87 0.15
C PRO A 13 9.34 5.11 -0.64
N LEU A 14 8.64 6.24 -0.41
CA LEU A 14 7.35 6.54 -1.04
C LEU A 14 7.42 6.63 -2.59
N PRO A 15 8.40 7.34 -3.20
CA PRO A 15 8.56 7.40 -4.65
C PRO A 15 8.65 6.04 -5.34
N ALA A 16 9.32 5.06 -4.73
CA ALA A 16 9.47 3.73 -5.32
C ALA A 16 8.12 3.00 -5.42
N SER A 17 7.29 3.07 -4.36
CA SER A 17 5.95 2.51 -4.35
C SER A 17 5.04 3.18 -5.38
N PHE A 18 5.06 4.52 -5.46
CA PHE A 18 4.26 5.26 -6.44
C PHE A 18 4.72 5.03 -7.88
N ALA A 19 6.03 4.88 -8.12
CA ALA A 19 6.56 4.54 -9.44
C ALA A 19 6.08 3.16 -9.91
N ALA A 20 6.08 2.16 -9.02
CA ALA A 20 5.55 0.82 -9.32
C ALA A 20 4.04 0.86 -9.65
N LEU A 21 3.25 1.57 -8.84
CA LEU A 21 1.81 1.77 -9.11
C LEU A 21 1.57 2.50 -10.43
N ASN A 22 2.32 3.57 -10.70
CA ASN A 22 2.22 4.33 -11.95
C ASN A 22 2.49 3.46 -13.18
N ALA A 23 3.50 2.58 -13.12
CA ALA A 23 3.81 1.66 -14.22
C ALA A 23 2.65 0.69 -14.50
N ILE A 24 1.99 0.16 -13.47
CA ILE A 24 0.82 -0.71 -13.61
C ILE A 24 -0.36 0.08 -14.18
N PHE A 25 -0.73 1.21 -13.56
CA PHE A 25 -1.83 2.04 -14.03
C PHE A 25 -1.60 2.59 -15.44
N ALA A 26 -0.35 2.82 -15.84
CA ALA A 26 0.00 3.22 -17.21
C ALA A 26 -0.30 2.11 -18.20
N LYS A 27 0.11 0.89 -17.87
CA LYS A 27 -0.14 -0.24 -18.76
C LYS A 27 -1.63 -0.51 -18.93
N VAL A 28 -2.39 -0.49 -17.84
CA VAL A 28 -3.84 -0.71 -17.86
C VAL A 28 -4.58 0.45 -18.53
N GLY A 29 -4.27 1.68 -18.16
CA GLY A 29 -4.96 2.87 -18.66
C GLY A 29 -4.67 3.19 -20.13
N ALA A 30 -3.48 2.82 -20.64
CA ALA A 30 -3.08 3.11 -22.03
C ALA A 30 -3.35 1.95 -23.01
N GLU A 31 -4.01 0.86 -22.57
CA GLU A 31 -4.27 -0.31 -23.41
C GLU A 31 -5.13 0.05 -24.63
N ASN A 32 -6.15 0.92 -24.44
CA ASN A 32 -7.14 1.26 -25.47
C ASN A 32 -7.09 2.72 -25.96
N VAL A 33 -6.09 3.51 -25.54
CA VAL A 33 -5.95 4.93 -25.93
C VAL A 33 -4.55 5.24 -26.45
N SER A 34 -4.36 6.33 -27.19
CA SER A 34 -3.02 6.74 -27.64
C SER A 34 -2.13 7.10 -26.43
N SER A 35 -0.81 6.86 -26.55
CA SER A 35 0.15 7.17 -25.48
C SER A 35 0.16 8.66 -25.15
N ASP A 36 0.02 9.49 -26.18
CA ASP A 36 0.02 10.95 -26.05
C ASP A 36 -1.23 11.42 -25.29
N PHE A 37 -2.40 10.85 -25.62
CA PHE A 37 -3.65 11.15 -24.92
C PHE A 37 -3.64 10.68 -23.46
N ALA A 38 -3.13 9.47 -23.19
CA ALA A 38 -2.97 8.99 -21.82
C ALA A 38 -2.02 9.88 -20.99
N THR A 39 -0.94 10.37 -21.62
CA THR A 39 0.01 11.29 -20.98
C THR A 39 -0.65 12.64 -20.71
N PHE A 40 -1.43 13.17 -21.66
CA PHE A 40 -2.18 14.41 -21.49
C PHE A 40 -3.14 14.36 -20.30
N ILE A 41 -3.98 13.34 -20.22
CA ILE A 41 -4.92 13.16 -19.09
C ILE A 41 -4.18 13.14 -17.75
N ARG A 42 -3.03 12.45 -17.68
CA ARG A 42 -2.19 12.41 -16.47
C ARG A 42 -1.63 13.78 -16.12
N THR A 43 -1.14 14.53 -17.10
CA THR A 43 -0.63 15.89 -16.88
C THR A 43 -1.71 16.80 -16.32
N VAL A 44 -2.95 16.69 -16.82
CA VAL A 44 -4.10 17.45 -16.28
C VAL A 44 -4.38 17.08 -14.83
N VAL A 45 -4.41 15.78 -14.50
CA VAL A 45 -4.64 15.33 -13.12
C VAL A 45 -3.52 15.77 -12.19
N ILE A 46 -2.26 15.64 -12.60
CA ILE A 46 -1.10 16.08 -11.81
C ILE A 46 -1.16 17.59 -11.59
N LEU A 47 -1.44 18.37 -12.63
CA LEU A 47 -1.59 19.82 -12.53
C LEU A 47 -2.69 20.19 -11.54
N ALA A 48 -3.86 19.55 -11.61
CA ALA A 48 -4.97 19.82 -10.70
C ALA A 48 -4.62 19.48 -9.24
N VAL A 49 -3.99 18.32 -8.99
CA VAL A 49 -3.59 17.90 -7.65
C VAL A 49 -2.50 18.83 -7.09
N THR A 50 -1.44 19.10 -7.86
CA THR A 50 -0.36 19.97 -7.41
C THR A 50 -0.84 21.41 -7.20
N ALA A 51 -1.68 21.94 -8.09
CA ALA A 51 -2.30 23.25 -7.90
C ALA A 51 -3.13 23.27 -6.60
N GLY A 52 -3.99 22.27 -6.39
CA GLY A 52 -4.79 22.15 -5.16
C GLY A 52 -3.94 22.15 -3.89
N ILE A 53 -2.81 21.42 -3.89
CA ILE A 53 -1.87 21.40 -2.77
C ILE A 53 -1.26 22.80 -2.55
N VAL A 54 -0.74 23.45 -3.60
CA VAL A 54 -0.11 24.78 -3.49
C VAL A 54 -1.10 25.83 -2.99
N PHE A 55 -2.34 25.80 -3.47
CA PHE A 55 -3.41 26.70 -3.00
C PHE A 55 -3.78 26.41 -1.54
N ALA A 56 -3.93 25.15 -1.16
CA ALA A 56 -4.28 24.77 0.21
C ALA A 56 -3.16 25.07 1.23
N THR A 57 -1.89 24.98 0.82
CA THR A 57 -0.74 25.28 1.70
C THR A 57 -0.35 26.75 1.71
N GLY A 58 -0.99 27.59 0.88
CA GLY A 58 -0.67 29.02 0.77
C GLY A 58 0.74 29.30 0.23
N GLN A 59 1.39 28.33 -0.42
CA GLN A 59 2.77 28.42 -0.92
C GLN A 59 2.86 29.08 -2.31
N PHE A 60 1.85 29.84 -2.71
CA PHE A 60 1.82 30.46 -4.03
C PHE A 60 2.79 31.66 -4.06
N HIS A 61 3.88 31.54 -4.82
CA HIS A 61 4.81 32.63 -5.05
C HIS A 61 4.42 33.42 -6.31
N ALA A 62 4.45 34.74 -6.23
CA ALA A 62 4.24 35.59 -7.41
C ALA A 62 5.34 35.32 -8.45
N LEU A 63 4.96 35.11 -9.72
CA LEU A 63 5.90 34.70 -10.78
C LEU A 63 7.09 35.66 -10.98
N GLY A 64 6.93 36.93 -10.60
CA GLY A 64 7.97 37.96 -10.67
C GLY A 64 9.01 37.95 -9.54
N THR A 65 8.79 37.21 -8.44
CA THR A 65 9.76 37.13 -7.32
C THR A 65 10.80 36.02 -7.51
N VAL A 66 10.62 35.17 -8.52
CA VAL A 66 11.48 34.02 -8.80
C VAL A 66 12.47 34.37 -9.90
N SER A 67 13.76 34.13 -9.65
CA SER A 67 14.86 34.43 -10.58
C SER A 67 14.65 33.77 -11.96
N GLY A 68 14.95 34.50 -13.04
CA GLY A 68 14.81 34.00 -14.42
C GLY A 68 15.60 32.71 -14.69
N ARG A 69 16.73 32.50 -14.01
CA ARG A 69 17.49 31.24 -14.07
C ARG A 69 16.70 30.08 -13.46
N THR A 70 16.02 30.31 -12.35
CA THR A 70 15.19 29.29 -11.68
C THR A 70 14.03 28.87 -12.58
N HIS A 71 13.33 29.83 -13.20
CA HIS A 71 12.28 29.52 -14.19
C HIS A 71 12.82 28.67 -15.34
N LEU A 72 13.97 29.03 -15.89
CA LEU A 72 14.57 28.30 -17.00
C LEU A 72 14.91 26.85 -16.63
N PHE A 73 15.55 26.62 -15.47
CA PHE A 73 15.84 25.26 -15.00
C PHE A 73 14.58 24.46 -14.67
N LEU A 74 13.57 25.07 -14.07
CA LEU A 74 12.29 24.41 -13.77
C LEU A 74 11.55 24.01 -15.05
N VAL A 75 11.51 24.90 -16.06
CA VAL A 75 10.92 24.59 -17.37
C VAL A 75 11.67 23.44 -18.04
N HIS A 76 13.00 23.47 -18.06
CA HIS A 76 13.80 22.37 -18.65
C HIS A 76 13.61 21.05 -17.90
N SER A 77 13.55 21.08 -16.57
CA SER A 77 13.27 19.89 -15.75
C SER A 77 11.87 19.33 -16.04
N GLY A 78 10.87 20.20 -16.19
CA GLY A 78 9.51 19.81 -16.56
C GLY A 78 9.44 19.18 -17.95
N LEU A 79 10.09 19.80 -18.94
CA LEU A 79 10.20 19.26 -20.31
C LEU A 79 10.92 17.91 -20.34
N ALA A 80 12.05 17.78 -19.62
CA ALA A 80 12.79 16.53 -19.53
C ALA A 80 11.96 15.42 -18.87
N THR A 81 11.18 15.75 -17.85
CA THR A 81 10.27 14.82 -17.17
C THR A 81 9.13 14.39 -18.08
N GLY A 82 8.50 15.33 -18.80
CA GLY A 82 7.46 15.05 -19.79
C GLY A 82 7.96 14.17 -20.94
N ALA A 83 9.14 14.47 -21.48
CA ALA A 83 9.77 13.68 -22.53
C ALA A 83 10.12 12.26 -22.06
N SER A 84 10.69 12.13 -20.86
CA SER A 84 10.95 10.83 -20.22
C SER A 84 9.67 10.00 -20.10
N TRP A 85 8.56 10.61 -19.67
CA TRP A 85 7.26 9.96 -19.57
C TRP A 85 6.71 9.48 -20.92
N LEU A 86 6.75 10.32 -21.95
CA LEU A 86 6.32 9.94 -23.30
C LEU A 86 7.11 8.73 -23.81
N CYS A 87 8.42 8.72 -23.64
CA CYS A 87 9.28 7.60 -23.99
C CYS A 87 8.93 6.33 -23.19
N CYS A 88 8.81 6.44 -21.88
CA CYS A 88 8.47 5.32 -20.99
C CYS A 88 7.10 4.72 -21.30
N PHE A 89 6.07 5.53 -21.57
CA PHE A 89 4.72 5.02 -21.84
C PHE A 89 4.60 4.42 -23.22
N ARG A 90 5.29 4.99 -24.22
CA ARG A 90 5.38 4.35 -25.53
C ARG A 90 6.07 3.00 -25.42
N ALA A 91 7.15 2.90 -24.62
CA ALA A 91 7.82 1.64 -24.34
C ALA A 91 6.92 0.64 -23.56
N LEU A 92 6.14 1.11 -22.58
CA LEU A 92 5.20 0.27 -21.83
C LEU A 92 4.01 -0.17 -22.68
N LYS A 93 3.55 0.63 -23.62
CA LYS A 93 2.47 0.24 -24.55
C LYS A 93 2.94 -0.89 -25.47
N LEU A 94 4.15 -0.77 -26.00
CA LEU A 94 4.79 -1.74 -26.89
C LEU A 94 5.30 -3.00 -26.14
N GLY A 95 5.74 -2.86 -24.90
CA GLY A 95 6.36 -3.91 -24.09
C GLY A 95 5.44 -4.47 -23.00
N ASN A 96 5.87 -5.54 -22.34
CA ASN A 96 5.18 -6.07 -21.16
C ASN A 96 5.58 -5.24 -19.93
N ALA A 97 4.66 -4.88 -19.01
CA ALA A 97 4.95 -3.98 -17.89
C ALA A 97 6.13 -4.48 -17.02
N ALA A 98 6.26 -5.80 -16.88
CA ALA A 98 7.36 -6.45 -16.16
C ALA A 98 8.73 -6.41 -16.87
N ARG A 99 8.80 -6.03 -18.15
CA ARG A 99 10.05 -5.98 -18.93
C ARG A 99 10.74 -4.61 -18.95
N VAL A 100 10.03 -3.54 -18.59
CA VAL A 100 10.57 -2.16 -18.61
C VAL A 100 11.27 -1.80 -17.29
N ALA A 101 11.14 -2.63 -16.25
CA ALA A 101 11.99 -2.60 -15.05
C ALA A 101 13.18 -3.58 -15.20
N PRO A 102 14.38 -3.27 -14.67
CA PRO A 102 15.62 -3.91 -15.10
C PRO A 102 15.84 -5.33 -14.52
N ARG A 103 15.59 -6.39 -15.32
CA ARG A 103 16.57 -7.40 -15.84
C ARG A 103 15.91 -8.70 -16.35
N ARG A 104 16.22 -8.99 -17.63
CA ARG A 104 16.66 -10.23 -18.32
C ARG A 104 15.85 -11.57 -18.25
N TRP A 105 15.34 -11.94 -19.44
CA TRP A 105 15.10 -13.28 -20.07
C TRP A 105 14.16 -14.28 -19.36
N GLU A 106 13.19 -14.93 -20.02
CA GLU A 106 13.39 -16.06 -20.95
C GLU A 106 12.35 -16.18 -22.09
N ARG A 107 12.81 -16.70 -23.23
CA ARG A 107 12.05 -17.09 -24.44
C ARG A 107 11.31 -18.42 -24.22
N GLY A 108 10.13 -18.57 -24.84
CA GLY A 108 9.43 -19.86 -25.04
C GLY A 108 8.08 -19.65 -25.76
N PRO A 109 7.61 -20.56 -26.64
CA PRO A 109 6.73 -20.22 -27.75
C PRO A 109 5.26 -20.01 -27.36
N CYS A 110 4.74 -18.83 -27.67
CA CYS A 110 3.32 -18.51 -27.64
C CYS A 110 2.61 -19.14 -28.85
N HIS A 111 2.19 -20.41 -28.76
CA HIS A 111 1.24 -20.95 -29.74
C HIS A 111 0.10 -21.80 -29.15
N ALA A 112 0.19 -22.25 -27.90
CA ALA A 112 -0.91 -23.02 -27.27
C ALA A 112 -1.95 -22.15 -26.54
N ASP A 113 -1.55 -21.00 -25.98
CA ASP A 113 -2.47 -20.19 -25.15
C ASP A 113 -3.50 -19.38 -25.95
N ALA A 114 -3.32 -19.21 -27.26
CA ALA A 114 -4.22 -18.41 -28.10
C ALA A 114 -5.47 -19.19 -28.55
N VAL A 115 -5.32 -20.49 -28.82
CA VAL A 115 -6.42 -21.34 -29.30
C VAL A 115 -7.43 -21.62 -28.18
N PHE A 116 -6.95 -21.92 -26.96
CA PHE A 116 -7.83 -22.18 -25.81
C PHE A 116 -8.63 -20.94 -25.35
N ARG A 117 -8.11 -19.72 -25.60
CA ARG A 117 -8.79 -18.45 -25.26
C ARG A 117 -9.97 -18.14 -26.18
N CYS A 118 -9.95 -18.61 -27.43
CA CYS A 118 -11.00 -18.33 -28.41
C CYS A 118 -12.21 -19.25 -28.22
N GLU A 119 -11.99 -20.52 -27.85
CA GLU A 119 -13.05 -21.50 -27.61
C GLU A 119 -13.92 -21.14 -26.39
N VAL A 120 -13.30 -20.70 -25.29
CA VAL A 120 -14.02 -20.36 -24.05
C VAL A 120 -14.80 -19.05 -24.17
N ALA A 121 -14.30 -18.07 -24.95
CA ALA A 121 -14.98 -16.79 -25.15
C ALA A 121 -16.27 -16.90 -25.99
N ARG A 122 -16.39 -17.93 -26.85
CA ARG A 122 -17.61 -18.17 -27.64
C ARG A 122 -18.73 -18.89 -26.88
N MET A 123 -18.44 -19.51 -25.73
CA MET A 123 -19.42 -20.32 -24.99
C MET A 123 -20.14 -19.58 -23.84
N SER A 124 -19.72 -18.36 -23.45
CA SER A 124 -20.35 -17.65 -22.32
C SER A 124 -21.11 -16.38 -22.74
N ASN A 125 -22.28 -16.57 -23.33
CA ASN A 125 -23.31 -15.53 -23.28
C ASN A 125 -23.86 -15.45 -21.84
N GLY A 126 -23.48 -14.42 -21.08
CA GLY A 126 -24.27 -13.95 -19.93
C GLY A 126 -23.81 -14.30 -18.50
N MET A 127 -22.73 -15.03 -18.29
CA MET A 127 -22.12 -15.17 -16.94
C MET A 127 -20.77 -14.46 -16.91
N ALA A 128 -20.55 -13.60 -15.92
CA ALA A 128 -19.25 -12.99 -15.66
C ALA A 128 -18.21 -14.08 -15.35
N VAL A 129 -17.54 -14.57 -16.40
CA VAL A 129 -16.44 -15.53 -16.28
C VAL A 129 -15.33 -14.83 -15.49
N ALA A 130 -14.94 -15.43 -14.36
CA ALA A 130 -13.83 -14.95 -13.56
C ALA A 130 -12.57 -14.84 -14.45
N ARG A 131 -12.01 -13.64 -14.55
CA ARG A 131 -10.87 -13.35 -15.44
C ARG A 131 -9.67 -14.21 -15.05
N ILE A 132 -9.17 -15.01 -15.99
CA ILE A 132 -7.98 -15.83 -15.79
C ILE A 132 -6.75 -14.91 -15.77
N ARG A 133 -6.00 -14.95 -14.67
CA ARG A 133 -4.81 -14.12 -14.46
C ARG A 133 -3.67 -14.54 -15.41
N SER A 134 -3.07 -13.57 -16.09
CA SER A 134 -1.95 -13.77 -17.00
C SER A 134 -0.62 -13.99 -16.25
N ARG A 135 0.38 -14.62 -16.91
CA ARG A 135 1.72 -14.82 -16.33
C ARG A 135 2.37 -13.51 -15.86
N ALA A 136 2.14 -12.40 -16.57
CA ALA A 136 2.66 -11.09 -16.20
C ALA A 136 2.03 -10.57 -14.89
N GLU A 137 0.74 -10.80 -14.67
CA GLU A 137 0.05 -10.42 -13.44
C GLU A 137 0.47 -11.28 -12.24
N PHE A 138 0.68 -12.59 -12.46
CA PHE A 138 1.30 -13.46 -11.44
C PHE A 138 2.71 -12.97 -11.07
N ALA A 139 3.53 -12.62 -12.07
CA ALA A 139 4.89 -12.14 -11.86
C ALA A 139 4.92 -10.79 -11.11
N ALA A 140 4.03 -9.86 -11.48
CA ALA A 140 3.90 -8.56 -10.81
C ALA A 140 3.48 -8.72 -9.35
N ASP A 141 2.46 -9.54 -9.09
CA ASP A 141 1.97 -9.82 -7.74
C ASP A 141 3.06 -10.50 -6.87
N ARG A 142 3.78 -11.46 -7.45
CA ARG A 142 4.92 -12.11 -6.79
C ARG A 142 6.03 -11.11 -6.46
N LEU A 143 6.35 -10.20 -7.37
CA LEU A 143 7.35 -9.17 -7.13
C LEU A 143 6.95 -8.26 -5.96
N VAL A 144 5.69 -7.84 -5.90
CA VAL A 144 5.17 -7.02 -4.78
C VAL A 144 5.32 -7.75 -3.45
N HIS A 145 5.02 -9.04 -3.37
CA HIS A 145 5.22 -9.81 -2.13
C HIS A 145 6.70 -9.97 -1.74
N ILE A 146 7.59 -10.25 -2.69
CA ILE A 146 9.03 -10.38 -2.42
C ILE A 146 9.60 -9.07 -1.92
N VAL A 147 9.30 -7.96 -2.62
CA VAL A 147 9.74 -6.61 -2.21
C VAL A 147 9.13 -6.26 -0.86
N GLY A 148 7.84 -6.55 -0.65
CA GLY A 148 7.16 -6.30 0.62
C GLY A 148 7.78 -7.03 1.79
N LEU A 149 8.09 -8.32 1.65
CA LEU A 149 8.78 -9.09 2.69
C LEU A 149 10.19 -8.58 2.96
N ALA A 150 10.95 -8.23 1.93
CA ALA A 150 12.31 -7.72 2.08
C ALA A 150 12.33 -6.35 2.79
N VAL A 151 11.53 -5.40 2.30
CA VAL A 151 11.43 -4.05 2.87
C VAL A 151 10.78 -4.07 4.25
N GLY A 152 9.70 -4.85 4.42
CA GLY A 152 9.03 -5.01 5.72
C GLY A 152 9.93 -5.66 6.76
N GLY A 153 10.68 -6.71 6.38
CA GLY A 153 11.67 -7.34 7.25
C GLY A 153 12.79 -6.39 7.65
N ALA A 154 13.37 -5.65 6.69
CA ALA A 154 14.37 -4.63 6.99
C ALA A 154 13.82 -3.53 7.91
N GLY A 155 12.59 -3.08 7.68
CA GLY A 155 11.89 -2.12 8.55
C GLY A 155 11.73 -2.64 9.98
N VAL A 156 11.27 -3.88 10.15
CA VAL A 156 11.16 -4.51 11.49
C VAL A 156 12.51 -4.57 12.19
N ILE A 157 13.57 -4.96 11.50
CA ILE A 157 14.93 -5.01 12.08
C ILE A 157 15.36 -3.63 12.55
N VAL A 158 15.21 -2.61 11.70
CA VAL A 158 15.61 -1.23 12.02
C VAL A 158 14.80 -0.69 13.20
N LEU A 159 13.46 -0.82 13.17
CA LEU A 159 12.59 -0.30 14.22
C LEU A 159 12.84 -1.02 15.56
N SER A 160 13.04 -2.34 15.53
CA SER A 160 13.36 -3.13 16.72
C SER A 160 14.73 -2.77 17.30
N ALA A 161 15.73 -2.52 16.44
CA ALA A 161 17.04 -2.07 16.87
C ALA A 161 16.97 -0.67 17.51
N ILE A 162 16.20 0.26 16.94
CA ILE A 162 15.98 1.58 17.54
C ILE A 162 15.35 1.44 18.92
N ALA A 163 14.29 0.64 19.06
CA ALA A 163 13.62 0.41 20.33
C ALA A 163 14.52 -0.28 21.37
N ALA A 164 15.39 -1.20 20.95
CA ALA A 164 16.32 -1.88 21.85
C ALA A 164 17.49 -0.99 22.31
N LEU A 165 17.95 -0.08 21.45
CA LEU A 165 19.08 0.80 21.75
C LEU A 165 18.68 2.06 22.52
N HIS A 166 17.47 2.58 22.28
CA HIS A 166 17.05 3.88 22.82
C HIS A 166 15.74 3.82 23.60
N GLY A 167 14.94 2.77 23.44
CA GLY A 167 13.62 2.64 24.05
C GLY A 167 13.66 2.01 25.44
N ARG A 168 12.54 2.11 26.15
CA ARG A 168 12.29 1.42 27.42
C ARG A 168 11.40 0.21 27.15
N TRP A 169 10.97 -0.47 28.22
CA TRP A 169 10.09 -1.63 28.12
C TRP A 169 8.80 -1.40 27.31
N PRO A 170 8.08 -0.26 27.45
CA PRO A 170 6.89 -0.01 26.64
C PRO A 170 7.17 0.08 25.14
N GLU A 171 8.25 0.73 24.73
CA GLU A 171 8.67 0.83 23.32
C GLU A 171 9.00 -0.56 22.75
N LEU A 172 9.76 -1.37 23.50
CA LEU A 172 10.09 -2.75 23.09
C LEU A 172 8.84 -3.62 22.91
N ILE A 173 7.91 -3.58 23.86
CA ILE A 173 6.68 -4.39 23.80
C ILE A 173 5.80 -3.96 22.63
N THR A 174 5.62 -2.66 22.44
CA THR A 174 4.75 -2.13 21.39
C THR A 174 5.33 -2.32 19.99
N VAL A 175 6.64 -2.14 19.82
CA VAL A 175 7.34 -2.46 18.57
C VAL A 175 7.33 -3.95 18.30
N GLY A 176 7.47 -4.80 19.32
CA GLY A 176 7.33 -6.25 19.18
C GLY A 176 5.94 -6.65 18.66
N ALA A 177 4.87 -6.10 19.26
CA ALA A 177 3.50 -6.32 18.83
C ALA A 177 3.26 -5.91 17.37
N TYR A 178 3.73 -4.72 16.99
CA TYR A 178 3.66 -4.26 15.60
C TYR A 178 4.45 -5.16 14.64
N SER A 179 5.67 -5.53 15.02
CA SER A 179 6.57 -6.35 14.19
C SER A 179 5.99 -7.73 13.91
N VAL A 180 5.41 -8.38 14.92
CA VAL A 180 4.69 -9.65 14.76
C VAL A 180 3.53 -9.49 13.80
N GLY A 181 2.73 -8.43 13.94
CA GLY A 181 1.62 -8.15 13.03
C GLY A 181 2.05 -7.95 11.58
N LEU A 182 3.08 -7.14 11.35
CA LEU A 182 3.59 -6.83 10.01
C LEU A 182 4.16 -8.08 9.33
N ILE A 183 5.01 -8.84 10.02
CA ILE A 183 5.61 -10.06 9.46
C ILE A 183 4.54 -11.14 9.23
N ALA A 184 3.60 -11.32 10.17
CA ALA A 184 2.52 -12.29 10.00
C ALA A 184 1.65 -11.96 8.79
N MET A 185 1.20 -10.70 8.66
CA MET A 185 0.40 -10.26 7.51
C MET A 185 1.14 -10.48 6.19
N LEU A 186 2.39 -10.00 6.07
CA LEU A 186 3.16 -10.11 4.83
C LEU A 186 3.46 -11.57 4.47
N SER A 187 3.83 -12.39 5.46
CA SER A 187 4.21 -13.79 5.26
C SER A 187 3.01 -14.66 4.92
N PHE A 188 1.89 -14.52 5.61
CA PHE A 188 0.68 -15.28 5.29
C PHE A 188 0.12 -14.88 3.92
N SER A 189 0.18 -13.60 3.58
CA SER A 189 -0.24 -13.13 2.26
C SER A 189 0.63 -13.66 1.14
N ALA A 190 1.95 -13.64 1.31
CA ALA A 190 2.87 -14.24 0.38
C ALA A 190 2.65 -15.76 0.27
N ALA A 191 2.52 -16.47 1.40
CA ALA A 191 2.29 -17.91 1.42
C ALA A 191 1.00 -18.29 0.66
N TYR A 192 -0.09 -17.54 0.84
CA TYR A 192 -1.34 -17.79 0.14
C TYR A 192 -1.26 -17.50 -1.37
N ASN A 193 -0.69 -16.36 -1.76
CA ASN A 193 -0.69 -15.92 -3.15
C ASN A 193 0.40 -16.59 -4.01
N LEU A 194 1.47 -17.08 -3.39
CA LEU A 194 2.57 -17.78 -4.06
C LEU A 194 2.38 -19.31 -4.08
N ALA A 195 1.53 -19.87 -3.21
CA ALA A 195 1.24 -21.30 -3.21
C ALA A 195 0.46 -21.71 -4.48
N VAL A 196 1.14 -22.36 -5.42
CA VAL A 196 0.53 -22.99 -6.59
C VAL A 196 -0.19 -24.26 -6.14
N GLN A 197 -1.52 -24.33 -6.36
CA GLN A 197 -2.40 -25.50 -6.13
C GLN A 197 -2.01 -26.41 -4.96
N SER A 198 -2.12 -25.91 -3.72
CA SER A 198 -1.90 -26.72 -2.52
C SER A 198 -3.21 -27.23 -1.91
N ARG A 199 -3.17 -28.43 -1.30
CA ARG A 199 -4.27 -28.97 -0.48
C ARG A 199 -4.66 -28.04 0.68
N HIS A 200 -3.73 -27.19 1.11
CA HIS A 200 -3.85 -26.29 2.25
C HIS A 200 -4.26 -24.86 1.86
N ARG A 201 -4.61 -24.62 0.59
CA ARG A 201 -4.84 -23.27 0.07
C ARG A 201 -5.96 -22.53 0.81
N ASP A 202 -7.00 -23.23 1.25
CA ASP A 202 -8.06 -22.63 2.05
C ASP A 202 -7.61 -22.26 3.45
N LEU A 203 -6.73 -23.04 4.06
CA LEU A 203 -6.13 -22.72 5.36
C LEU A 203 -5.20 -21.50 5.25
N LEU A 204 -4.34 -21.47 4.22
CA LEU A 204 -3.47 -20.31 3.93
C LEU A 204 -4.30 -19.04 3.70
N ARG A 205 -5.43 -19.16 3.00
CA ARG A 205 -6.37 -18.04 2.82
C ARG A 205 -6.95 -17.57 4.16
N ARG A 206 -7.25 -18.48 5.09
CA ARG A 206 -7.72 -18.09 6.44
C ARG A 206 -6.62 -17.35 7.20
N PHE A 207 -5.38 -17.83 7.15
CA PHE A 207 -4.24 -17.16 7.77
C PHE A 207 -3.94 -15.78 7.17
N ASP A 208 -3.96 -15.65 5.83
CA ASP A 208 -3.79 -14.36 5.14
C ASP A 208 -4.79 -13.32 5.65
N HIS A 209 -6.07 -13.68 5.70
CA HIS A 209 -7.08 -12.79 6.24
C HIS A 209 -6.96 -12.54 7.75
N ALA A 210 -6.60 -13.56 8.54
CA ALA A 210 -6.39 -13.40 9.98
C ALA A 210 -5.21 -12.47 10.28
N GLY A 211 -4.16 -12.51 9.44
CA GLY A 211 -3.00 -11.63 9.53
C GLY A 211 -3.38 -10.14 9.47
N ILE A 212 -4.44 -9.78 8.74
CA ILE A 212 -4.96 -8.41 8.70
C ILE A 212 -5.44 -7.94 10.08
N PHE A 213 -6.18 -8.78 10.83
CA PHE A 213 -6.63 -8.44 12.18
C PHE A 213 -5.44 -8.24 13.14
N ILE A 214 -4.45 -9.13 13.06
CA ILE A 214 -3.22 -9.02 13.88
C ILE A 214 -2.48 -7.73 13.54
N MET A 215 -2.34 -7.41 12.25
CA MET A 215 -1.67 -6.18 11.81
C MET A 215 -2.38 -4.92 12.29
N ILE A 216 -3.72 -4.85 12.20
CA ILE A 216 -4.47 -3.68 12.68
C ILE A 216 -4.27 -3.49 14.18
N ALA A 217 -4.40 -4.55 14.99
CA ALA A 217 -4.17 -4.46 16.44
C ALA A 217 -2.71 -4.11 16.78
N GLY A 218 -1.74 -4.72 16.10
CA GLY A 218 -0.31 -4.42 16.25
C GLY A 218 0.02 -2.97 15.89
N THR A 219 -0.64 -2.40 14.88
CA THR A 219 -0.48 -0.99 14.48
C THR A 219 -1.05 -0.04 15.53
N TYR A 220 -2.19 -0.36 16.16
CA TYR A 220 -2.75 0.47 17.23
C TYR A 220 -1.89 0.49 18.50
N THR A 221 -1.28 -0.64 18.84
CA THR A 221 -0.59 -0.85 20.11
C THR A 221 0.43 0.24 20.49
N PRO A 222 1.36 0.69 19.62
CA PRO A 222 2.25 1.81 19.96
C PRO A 222 1.51 3.13 20.21
N PHE A 223 0.45 3.44 19.46
CA PHE A 223 -0.31 4.68 19.66
C PHE A 223 -1.16 4.65 20.93
N THR A 224 -1.70 3.50 21.30
CA THR A 224 -2.53 3.38 22.50
C THR A 224 -1.70 3.30 23.78
N VAL A 225 -0.57 2.59 23.75
CA VAL A 225 0.28 2.41 24.93
C VAL A 225 1.21 3.61 25.17
N LEU A 226 1.80 4.18 24.11
CA LEU A 226 2.73 5.33 24.23
C LEU A 226 2.00 6.67 24.13
N GLY A 227 0.88 6.73 23.41
CA GLY A 227 0.14 7.96 23.16
C GLY A 227 -1.04 8.22 24.09
N LEU A 228 -1.49 7.25 24.91
CA LEU A 228 -2.57 7.45 25.88
C LEU A 228 -2.08 7.11 27.30
N SER A 229 -2.84 7.52 28.30
CA SER A 229 -2.55 7.26 29.71
C SER A 229 -3.73 6.64 30.45
N GLY A 230 -3.41 5.93 31.54
CA GLY A 230 -4.37 5.35 32.48
C GLY A 230 -5.38 4.40 31.83
N GLY A 231 -6.64 4.48 32.28
CA GLY A 231 -7.71 3.58 31.82
C GLY A 231 -8.01 3.66 30.32
N ARG A 232 -7.73 4.79 29.65
CA ARG A 232 -7.94 4.94 28.20
C ARG A 232 -6.95 4.11 27.39
N ALA A 233 -5.67 4.09 27.80
CA ALA A 233 -4.64 3.27 27.16
C ALA A 233 -4.99 1.79 27.27
N ILE A 234 -5.34 1.33 28.49
CA ILE A 234 -5.74 -0.06 28.76
C ILE A 234 -7.00 -0.41 27.97
N GLY A 235 -8.07 0.38 28.11
CA GLY A 235 -9.36 0.12 27.47
C GLY A 235 -9.26 0.02 25.95
N MET A 236 -8.57 0.96 25.30
CA MET A 236 -8.41 0.96 23.85
C MET A 236 -7.52 -0.20 23.36
N THR A 237 -6.42 -0.49 24.06
CA THR A 237 -5.53 -1.61 23.70
C THR A 237 -6.26 -2.94 23.85
N THR A 238 -6.94 -3.16 24.97
CA THR A 238 -7.72 -4.37 25.23
C THR A 238 -8.85 -4.52 24.21
N ALA A 239 -9.58 -3.44 23.90
CA ALA A 239 -10.62 -3.46 22.88
C ALA A 239 -10.06 -3.85 21.50
N ALA A 240 -8.93 -3.27 21.09
CA ALA A 240 -8.31 -3.59 19.80
C ALA A 240 -7.92 -5.07 19.71
N TRP A 241 -7.25 -5.61 20.73
CA TRP A 241 -6.85 -7.02 20.74
C TRP A 241 -8.05 -7.97 20.88
N ALA A 242 -9.11 -7.60 21.61
CA ALA A 242 -10.34 -8.37 21.69
C ALA A 242 -11.07 -8.43 20.34
N ILE A 243 -11.19 -7.31 19.63
CA ILE A 243 -11.78 -7.25 18.29
C ILE A 243 -10.95 -8.09 17.31
N ALA A 244 -9.61 -8.01 17.38
CA ALA A 244 -8.74 -8.83 16.56
C ALA A 244 -8.92 -10.33 16.85
N ALA A 245 -8.93 -10.74 18.12
CA ALA A 245 -9.13 -12.13 18.51
C ALA A 245 -10.49 -12.66 18.04
N LEU A 246 -11.57 -11.88 18.22
CA LEU A 246 -12.90 -12.23 17.72
C LEU A 246 -12.91 -12.33 16.19
N GLY A 247 -12.30 -11.38 15.50
CA GLY A 247 -12.16 -11.38 14.04
C GLY A 247 -11.43 -12.63 13.52
N ILE A 248 -10.32 -12.99 14.16
CA ILE A 248 -9.54 -14.20 13.84
C ILE A 248 -10.39 -15.45 14.09
N LEU A 249 -11.07 -15.55 15.24
CA LEU A 249 -11.92 -16.69 15.58
C LEU A 249 -13.05 -16.87 14.56
N LEU A 250 -13.76 -15.80 14.22
CA LEU A 250 -14.80 -15.80 13.20
C LEU A 250 -14.24 -16.24 11.85
N LYS A 251 -13.03 -15.79 11.50
CA LYS A 251 -12.38 -16.12 10.22
C LYS A 251 -11.89 -17.57 10.14
N MET A 252 -11.53 -18.16 11.29
CA MET A 252 -11.09 -19.56 11.38
C MET A 252 -12.26 -20.54 11.40
N THR A 253 -13.41 -20.16 11.96
CA THR A 253 -14.55 -21.05 12.17
C THR A 253 -15.62 -20.96 11.08
N LEU A 254 -15.82 -19.79 10.47
CA LEU A 254 -16.95 -19.56 9.57
C LEU A 254 -16.59 -19.69 8.07
N PRO A 255 -17.49 -20.24 7.22
CA PRO A 255 -17.27 -20.33 5.78
C PRO A 255 -17.16 -18.96 5.10
N GLN A 256 -16.01 -18.68 4.47
CA GLN A 256 -15.68 -17.34 3.95
C GLN A 256 -16.44 -16.92 2.68
N ARG A 257 -16.89 -17.86 1.83
CA ARG A 257 -17.43 -17.55 0.49
C ARG A 257 -18.68 -16.66 0.49
N ARG A 258 -19.43 -16.59 1.59
CA ARG A 258 -20.67 -15.79 1.68
C ARG A 258 -20.50 -14.44 2.41
N ARG A 259 -19.32 -14.12 2.93
CA ARG A 259 -19.12 -13.01 3.89
C ARG A 259 -17.87 -12.16 3.62
N GLU A 260 -17.39 -12.12 2.38
CA GLU A 260 -16.23 -11.31 1.98
C GLU A 260 -16.49 -9.81 2.26
N GLY A 261 -17.65 -9.30 1.86
CA GLY A 261 -18.06 -7.91 2.13
C GLY A 261 -18.15 -7.58 3.63
N LEU A 262 -18.70 -8.47 4.45
CA LEU A 262 -18.74 -8.27 5.91
C LEU A 262 -17.34 -8.23 6.51
N SER A 263 -16.41 -9.07 6.03
CA SER A 263 -15.01 -9.04 6.51
C SER A 263 -14.37 -7.69 6.19
N ILE A 264 -14.55 -7.19 4.95
CA ILE A 264 -14.05 -5.89 4.52
C ILE A 264 -14.62 -4.76 5.40
N ALA A 265 -15.93 -4.77 5.65
CA ALA A 265 -16.57 -3.78 6.51
C ALA A 265 -16.01 -3.81 7.94
N LEU A 266 -15.79 -5.00 8.50
CA LEU A 266 -15.17 -5.16 9.83
C LEU A 266 -13.73 -4.65 9.86
N TYR A 267 -12.92 -4.91 8.82
CA TYR A 267 -11.56 -4.38 8.73
C TYR A 267 -11.55 -2.86 8.69
N LEU A 268 -12.44 -2.24 7.91
CA LEU A 268 -12.53 -0.79 7.80
C LEU A 268 -13.01 -0.18 9.13
N ALA A 269 -14.09 -0.71 9.72
CA ALA A 269 -14.58 -0.23 11.01
C ALA A 269 -13.49 -0.34 12.10
N PHE A 270 -12.77 -1.46 12.14
CA PHE A 270 -11.67 -1.65 13.09
C PHE A 270 -10.50 -0.70 12.79
N GLY A 271 -10.12 -0.53 11.52
CA GLY A 271 -9.06 0.37 11.09
C GLY A 271 -9.33 1.86 11.35
N TRP A 272 -10.59 2.26 11.51
CA TRP A 272 -10.98 3.65 11.83
C TRP A 272 -11.39 3.86 13.30
N MET A 273 -11.33 2.82 14.13
CA MET A 273 -11.63 2.91 15.57
C MET A 273 -10.77 3.95 16.32
N GLY A 274 -9.58 4.26 15.83
CA GLY A 274 -8.72 5.32 16.39
C GLY A 274 -9.38 6.69 16.48
N LEU A 275 -10.41 6.96 15.67
CA LEU A 275 -11.20 8.20 15.74
C LEU A 275 -11.86 8.42 17.11
N ILE A 276 -12.17 7.34 17.84
CA ILE A 276 -12.77 7.40 19.18
C ILE A 276 -11.88 8.17 20.16
N VAL A 277 -10.56 8.06 19.99
CA VAL A 277 -9.55 8.64 20.90
C VAL A 277 -8.69 9.71 20.23
N ILE A 278 -9.17 10.29 19.12
CA ILE A 278 -8.39 11.25 18.34
C ILE A 278 -8.03 12.52 19.14
N GLY A 279 -8.93 13.01 20.00
CA GLY A 279 -8.67 14.18 20.85
C GLY A 279 -7.49 13.96 21.79
N PRO A 280 -7.51 12.91 22.64
CA PRO A 280 -6.37 12.55 23.47
C PRO A 280 -5.08 12.29 22.69
N LEU A 281 -5.15 11.61 21.54
CA LEU A 281 -3.97 11.37 20.71
C LEU A 281 -3.40 12.66 20.10
N LEU A 282 -4.26 13.61 19.73
CA LEU A 282 -3.82 14.89 19.17
C LEU A 282 -2.99 15.67 20.19
N ALA A 283 -3.38 15.60 21.47
CA ALA A 283 -2.67 16.24 22.56
C ALA A 283 -1.31 15.58 22.89
N SER A 284 -1.16 14.27 22.64
CA SER A 284 0.04 13.51 23.04
C SER A 284 1.05 13.28 21.92
N VAL A 285 0.61 12.85 20.73
CA VAL A 285 1.51 12.52 19.61
C VAL A 285 1.61 13.66 18.59
N GLY A 286 0.71 14.64 18.65
CA GLY A 286 0.69 15.80 17.77
C GLY A 286 0.07 15.55 16.40
N LEU A 287 -0.34 16.66 15.76
CA LEU A 287 -1.11 16.65 14.51
C LEU A 287 -0.38 15.97 13.35
N ALA A 288 0.94 16.17 13.23
CA ALA A 288 1.71 15.64 12.10
C ALA A 288 1.66 14.10 12.05
N ILE A 289 1.83 13.43 13.19
CA ILE A 289 1.75 11.96 13.27
C ILE A 289 0.33 11.49 12.96
N LEU A 290 -0.70 12.18 13.48
CA LEU A 290 -2.09 11.83 13.19
C LEU A 290 -2.46 11.96 11.72
N VAL A 291 -1.98 12.99 11.02
CA VAL A 291 -2.18 13.15 9.58
C VAL A 291 -1.57 11.99 8.81
N VAL A 292 -0.38 11.52 9.22
CA VAL A 292 0.29 10.37 8.58
C VAL A 292 -0.49 9.07 8.82
N ILE A 293 -0.98 8.84 10.05
CA ILE A 293 -1.83 7.67 10.36
C ILE A 293 -3.11 7.70 9.52
N ALA A 294 -3.77 8.86 9.47
CA ALA A 294 -4.99 9.07 8.69
C ALA A 294 -4.72 8.85 7.19
N ALA A 295 -3.61 9.37 6.66
CA ALA A 295 -3.20 9.13 5.27
C ALA A 295 -3.02 7.64 4.99
N GLY A 296 -2.37 6.88 5.89
CA GLY A 296 -2.25 5.42 5.75
C GLY A 296 -3.62 4.72 5.76
N GLY A 297 -4.55 5.14 6.63
CA GLY A 297 -5.92 4.64 6.68
C GLY A 297 -6.72 4.93 5.39
N VAL A 298 -6.54 6.12 4.81
CA VAL A 298 -7.12 6.49 3.50
C VAL A 298 -6.53 5.62 2.39
N VAL A 299 -5.20 5.45 2.34
CA VAL A 299 -4.55 4.61 1.32
C VAL A 299 -5.05 3.16 1.40
N TYR A 300 -5.18 2.58 2.60
CA TYR A 300 -5.80 1.26 2.78
C TYR A 300 -7.23 1.22 2.24
N SER A 301 -8.04 2.22 2.60
CA SER A 301 -9.45 2.31 2.20
C SER A 301 -9.61 2.43 0.68
N LEU A 302 -8.75 3.22 0.03
CA LEU A 302 -8.70 3.32 -1.43
C LEU A 302 -8.27 2.00 -2.09
N GLY A 303 -7.33 1.28 -1.48
CA GLY A 303 -6.91 -0.05 -1.91
C GLY A 303 -8.09 -1.03 -2.01
N VAL A 304 -9.06 -0.95 -1.09
CA VAL A 304 -10.25 -1.83 -1.09
C VAL A 304 -11.06 -1.71 -2.38
N ILE A 305 -11.10 -0.53 -3.01
CA ILE A 305 -11.77 -0.32 -4.29
C ILE A 305 -11.16 -1.24 -5.36
N PHE A 306 -9.83 -1.27 -5.44
CA PHE A 306 -9.12 -2.15 -6.38
C PHE A 306 -9.29 -3.62 -6.00
N HIS A 307 -9.30 -3.96 -4.72
CA HIS A 307 -9.58 -5.34 -4.26
C HIS A 307 -10.97 -5.85 -4.67
N ALA A 308 -11.97 -4.97 -4.63
CA ALA A 308 -13.34 -5.29 -5.02
C ALA A 308 -13.51 -5.41 -6.55
N TRP A 309 -12.64 -4.77 -7.34
CA TRP A 309 -12.73 -4.72 -8.80
C TRP A 309 -12.17 -5.99 -9.48
N LYS A 310 -12.87 -7.12 -9.35
CA LYS A 310 -12.42 -8.45 -9.83
C LYS A 310 -12.13 -8.55 -11.34
N GLY A 311 -12.64 -7.62 -12.16
CA GLY A 311 -12.39 -7.56 -13.60
C GLY A 311 -11.11 -6.83 -14.02
N LEU A 312 -10.44 -6.11 -13.11
CA LEU A 312 -9.33 -5.22 -13.44
C LEU A 312 -8.02 -6.00 -13.73
N PRO A 313 -7.27 -5.65 -14.80
CA PRO A 313 -5.91 -6.13 -14.99
C PRO A 313 -4.96 -5.74 -13.84
N TYR A 314 -4.10 -6.67 -13.45
CA TYR A 314 -3.15 -6.54 -12.34
C TYR A 314 -3.78 -6.26 -10.97
N GLN A 315 -5.08 -6.55 -10.79
CA GLN A 315 -5.85 -6.23 -9.58
C GLN A 315 -5.16 -6.63 -8.27
N ASN A 316 -4.66 -7.87 -8.14
CA ASN A 316 -3.98 -8.32 -6.91
C ASN A 316 -2.69 -7.54 -6.65
N ALA A 317 -1.87 -7.32 -7.68
CA ALA A 317 -0.61 -6.59 -7.54
C ALA A 317 -0.87 -5.13 -7.12
N ILE A 318 -1.91 -4.50 -7.68
CA ILE A 318 -2.34 -3.15 -7.29
C ILE A 318 -2.79 -3.16 -5.83
N TRP A 319 -3.69 -4.06 -5.45
CA TRP A 319 -4.18 -4.21 -4.07
C TRP A 319 -3.03 -4.37 -3.06
N HIS A 320 -2.12 -5.32 -3.30
CA HIS A 320 -0.97 -5.54 -2.41
C HIS A 320 0.00 -4.36 -2.43
N GLY A 321 0.12 -3.64 -3.55
CA GLY A 321 0.88 -2.40 -3.64
C GLY A 321 0.33 -1.31 -2.71
N PHE A 322 -0.99 -1.12 -2.66
CA PHE A 322 -1.65 -0.19 -1.73
C PHE A 322 -1.47 -0.62 -0.28
N VAL A 323 -1.60 -1.91 0.02
CA VAL A 323 -1.36 -2.48 1.35
C VAL A 323 0.07 -2.20 1.81
N LEU A 324 1.07 -2.41 0.94
CA LEU A 324 2.47 -2.16 1.27
C LEU A 324 2.77 -0.66 1.44
N ALA A 325 2.20 0.19 0.60
CA ALA A 325 2.34 1.64 0.71
C ALA A 325 1.73 2.15 2.03
N ALA A 326 0.52 1.71 2.37
CA ALA A 326 -0.13 2.08 3.62
C ALA A 326 0.64 1.56 4.85
N ALA A 327 1.13 0.32 4.82
CA ALA A 327 1.98 -0.23 5.87
C ALA A 327 3.27 0.59 6.05
N GLY A 328 3.88 1.06 4.96
CA GLY A 328 5.04 1.96 4.99
C GLY A 328 4.72 3.34 5.59
N ILE A 329 3.55 3.90 5.30
CA ILE A 329 3.08 5.15 5.91
C ILE A 329 2.87 4.97 7.42
N HIS A 330 2.20 3.90 7.84
CA HIS A 330 2.01 3.58 9.26
C HIS A 330 3.32 3.27 9.97
N TYR A 331 4.28 2.60 9.31
CA TYR A 331 5.64 2.41 9.81
C TYR A 331 6.31 3.76 10.13
N GLY A 332 6.21 4.73 9.22
CA GLY A 332 6.75 6.09 9.45
C GLY A 332 6.11 6.79 10.65
N ALA A 333 4.80 6.65 10.83
CA ALA A 333 4.11 7.20 12.00
C ALA A 333 4.56 6.53 13.31
N ILE A 334 4.72 5.20 13.32
CA ILE A 334 5.17 4.44 14.51
C ILE A 334 6.61 4.79 14.86
N MET A 335 7.50 4.88 13.87
CA MET A 335 8.86 5.35 14.07
C MET A 335 8.87 6.75 14.69
N GLY A 336 7.98 7.65 14.23
CA GLY A 336 7.83 8.98 14.81
C GLY A 336 7.42 8.97 16.29
N VAL A 337 6.52 8.07 16.69
CA VAL A 337 6.10 7.91 18.09
C VAL A 337 7.21 7.30 18.94
N VAL A 338 7.85 6.22 18.48
CA VAL A 338 8.91 5.51 19.23
C VAL A 338 10.14 6.38 19.44
N VAL A 339 10.54 7.18 18.43
CA VAL A 339 11.66 8.12 18.57
C VAL A 339 11.26 9.36 19.38
N GLY A 340 9.97 9.72 19.40
CA GLY A 340 9.46 10.86 20.14
C GLY A 340 9.15 10.59 21.61
N SER A 341 9.08 9.32 22.05
CA SER A 341 8.77 8.92 23.42
C SER A 341 10.00 8.76 24.33
N GLY A 342 11.20 8.68 23.76
CA GLY A 342 12.49 8.70 24.47
C GLY A 342 13.01 10.11 24.70
#